data_AF-A0A8T4PDM9-F1
#
_entry.id   AF-A0A8T4PDM9-F1
#
_cell.length_a   1.000
_cell.length_b   1.000
_cell.length_c   1.000
_cell.angle_alpha   90.00
_cell.angle_beta   90.00
_cell.angle_gamma   90.00
#
_symmetry.space_group_name_H-M   'P 1'
#
loop_
_entity.id
_entity.type
_entity.pdbx_description
1 polymer ?
#
loop_
_entity_poly.entity_id
_entity_poly.type
_entity_poly.pdbx_seq_one_letter_code
_entity_poly.pdbx_strand_id
1 'polypeptide(L)'
;MGKIILKSLVRRNVIDENFYDNFMNSVSTVAKEMSKDFMLLGSGAMKHDDFIKKYYHLRPGSYDITSPRYESNPGLLKTLSFDLHDGHSGSFIMDNDAYGRITKVLKQEGLKFDAMQLLEFIKSALEARELSKFQFTKNLSDALELIALAGEEMGAQRNKSRQGKAYQEMERHNHFKKKGKRAKQQN
;
A
#
# COMPACT_ATOMS: atom_id res chain seq x y z
N MET A 1 4.68 -16.67 -5.75
CA MET A 1 5.54 -17.81 -5.39
C MET A 1 5.81 -17.88 -3.89
N GLY A 2 6.47 -16.91 -3.26
CA GLY A 2 6.79 -16.97 -1.81
C GLY A 2 5.60 -17.31 -0.88
N LYS A 3 4.47 -16.59 -1.00
CA LYS A 3 3.24 -16.88 -0.23
C LYS A 3 2.71 -18.31 -0.42
N ILE A 4 2.82 -18.85 -1.65
CA ILE A 4 2.33 -20.19 -1.99
C ILE A 4 3.20 -21.25 -1.32
N ILE A 5 4.52 -21.06 -1.33
CA ILE A 5 5.48 -21.95 -0.65
C ILE A 5 5.17 -21.99 0.85
N LEU A 6 5.01 -20.83 1.49
CA LEU A 6 4.69 -20.78 2.92
C LEU A 6 3.34 -21.43 3.25
N LYS A 7 2.29 -21.16 2.45
CA LYS A 7 0.98 -21.83 2.64
C LYS A 7 1.07 -23.34 2.40
N SER A 8 1.99 -23.83 1.56
CA SER A 8 2.27 -25.27 1.43
C SER A 8 2.89 -25.85 2.71
N LEU A 9 3.83 -25.13 3.34
CA LEU A 9 4.41 -25.55 4.62
C LEU A 9 3.36 -25.58 5.75
N VAL A 10 2.43 -24.62 5.78
CA VAL A 10 1.27 -24.64 6.70
C VAL A 10 0.39 -25.87 6.46
N ARG A 11 0.00 -26.14 5.21
CA ARG A 11 -0.83 -27.32 4.85
C ARG A 11 -0.18 -28.65 5.22
N ARG A 12 1.16 -28.71 5.16
CA ARG A 12 1.95 -29.89 5.56
C ARG A 12 2.19 -29.96 7.07
N ASN A 13 1.61 -29.06 7.87
CA ASN A 13 1.83 -28.93 9.31
C ASN A 13 3.31 -28.75 9.71
N VAL A 14 4.13 -28.19 8.80
CA VAL A 14 5.55 -27.90 9.07
C VAL A 14 5.70 -26.62 9.87
N ILE A 15 4.78 -25.68 9.67
CA ILE A 15 4.61 -24.43 10.43
C ILE A 15 3.11 -24.24 10.69
N ASP A 16 2.75 -23.40 11.65
CA ASP A 16 1.36 -23.04 11.92
C ASP A 16 0.98 -21.69 11.26
N GLU A 17 -0.30 -21.32 11.37
CA GLU A 17 -0.79 -20.04 10.82
C GLU A 17 -0.21 -18.84 11.58
N ASN A 18 0.09 -18.98 12.88
CA ASN A 18 0.71 -17.91 13.67
C ASN A 18 2.12 -17.57 13.15
N PHE A 19 2.94 -18.58 12.84
CA PHE A 19 4.24 -18.41 12.22
C PHE A 19 4.12 -17.73 10.85
N TYR A 20 3.16 -18.18 10.04
CA TYR A 20 2.88 -17.59 8.72
C TYR A 20 2.54 -16.10 8.84
N ASP A 21 1.60 -15.74 9.71
CA ASP A 21 1.14 -14.37 9.88
C ASP A 21 2.25 -13.49 10.48
N ASN A 22 2.99 -13.98 11.48
CA ASN A 22 4.14 -13.27 12.05
C ASN A 22 5.22 -13.00 11.00
N PHE A 23 5.56 -14.00 10.18
CA PHE A 23 6.51 -13.83 9.09
C PHE A 23 6.00 -12.78 8.08
N MET A 24 4.76 -12.90 7.62
CA MET A 24 4.16 -11.96 6.67
C MET A 24 4.06 -10.53 7.24
N ASN A 25 3.87 -10.39 8.55
CA ASN A 25 3.87 -9.11 9.25
C ASN A 25 5.26 -8.47 9.33
N SER A 26 6.33 -9.27 9.29
CA SER A 26 7.71 -8.76 9.26
C SER A 26 8.19 -8.27 7.88
N VAL A 27 7.50 -8.64 6.79
CA VAL A 27 7.83 -8.19 5.44
C VAL A 27 7.57 -6.68 5.31
N SER A 28 8.57 -5.90 4.92
CA SER A 28 8.44 -4.44 4.75
C SER A 28 7.89 -4.11 3.37
N THR A 29 6.61 -3.74 3.30
CA THR A 29 5.95 -3.44 2.04
C THR A 29 5.86 -1.94 1.82
N VAL A 30 5.80 -1.51 0.55
CA VAL A 30 5.55 -0.09 0.22
C VAL A 30 4.25 0.41 0.88
N ALA A 31 3.23 -0.45 0.97
CA ALA A 31 1.98 -0.12 1.64
C ALA A 31 2.16 0.10 3.15
N LYS A 32 3.00 -0.71 3.82
CA LYS A 32 3.33 -0.52 5.24
C LYS A 32 4.14 0.74 5.47
N GLU A 33 5.10 1.04 4.59
CA GLU A 33 5.86 2.29 4.66
C GLU A 33 4.95 3.51 4.47
N MET A 34 4.07 3.46 3.48
CA MET A 34 3.08 4.51 3.23
C MET A 34 2.12 4.68 4.41
N SER A 35 1.71 3.59 5.06
CA SER A 35 0.92 3.62 6.29
C SER A 35 1.64 4.38 7.41
N LYS A 36 2.91 4.06 7.64
CA LYS A 36 3.76 4.74 8.63
C LYS A 36 3.93 6.21 8.32
N ASP A 37 4.26 6.54 7.07
CA ASP A 37 4.43 7.93 6.61
C ASP A 37 3.12 8.72 6.77
N PHE A 38 1.98 8.09 6.52
CA PHE A 38 0.67 8.70 6.71
C PHE A 38 0.34 8.95 8.19
N MET A 39 0.68 8.02 9.09
CA MET A 39 0.56 8.23 10.53
C MET A 39 1.46 9.39 11.01
N LEU A 40 2.69 9.49 10.49
CA LEU A 40 3.61 10.61 10.76
C LEU A 40 3.08 11.94 10.24
N LEU A 41 2.41 11.93 9.09
CA LEU A 41 1.72 13.11 8.56
C LEU A 41 0.58 13.55 9.50
N GLY A 42 -0.22 12.58 9.99
CA GLY A 42 -1.32 12.83 10.92
C GLY A 42 -0.88 13.35 12.29
N SER A 43 0.28 12.92 12.78
CA SER A 43 0.87 13.40 14.04
C SER A 43 1.68 14.69 13.89
N GLY A 44 1.89 15.18 12.66
CA GLY A 44 2.68 16.37 12.36
C GLY A 44 4.20 16.15 12.34
N ALA A 45 4.66 14.91 12.50
CA ALA A 45 6.09 14.55 12.44
C ALA A 45 6.63 14.51 11.00
N MET A 46 5.75 14.45 9.99
CA MET A 46 6.09 14.56 8.57
C MET A 46 5.33 15.73 7.94
N LYS A 47 5.98 16.49 7.05
CA LYS A 47 5.33 17.57 6.31
C LYS A 47 4.51 17.00 5.15
N HIS A 48 3.42 17.69 4.80
CA HIS A 48 2.59 17.32 3.65
C HIS A 48 3.40 17.26 2.35
N ASP A 49 4.31 18.21 2.13
CA ASP A 49 5.12 18.27 0.92
C ASP A 49 6.07 17.06 0.80
N ASP A 50 6.61 16.57 1.91
CA ASP A 50 7.46 15.38 1.92
C ASP A 50 6.66 14.12 1.57
N PHE A 51 5.43 14.01 2.09
CA PHE A 51 4.52 12.92 1.75
C PHE A 51 4.14 12.95 0.26
N ILE A 52 3.73 14.11 -0.25
CA ILE A 52 3.39 14.26 -1.68
C ILE A 52 4.60 13.98 -2.55
N LYS A 53 5.80 14.47 -2.22
CA LYS A 53 7.01 14.19 -3.00
C LYS A 53 7.27 12.69 -3.16
N LYS A 54 6.99 11.89 -2.13
CA LYS A 54 7.15 10.42 -2.17
C LYS A 54 5.99 9.73 -2.91
N TYR A 55 4.76 10.20 -2.74
CA TYR A 55 3.54 9.49 -3.16
C TYR A 55 2.69 10.22 -4.24
N TYR A 56 3.20 11.27 -4.89
CA TYR A 56 2.44 12.14 -5.82
C TYR A 56 1.73 11.36 -6.92
N HIS A 57 2.40 10.32 -7.46
CA HIS A 57 1.95 9.56 -8.61
C HIS A 57 0.80 8.60 -8.28
N LEU A 58 0.57 8.31 -7.00
CA LEU A 58 -0.51 7.42 -6.59
C LEU A 58 -1.87 8.08 -6.81
N ARG A 59 -2.81 7.26 -7.26
CA ARG A 59 -4.22 7.62 -7.52
C ARG A 59 -5.13 6.42 -7.26
N PRO A 60 -6.38 6.62 -6.83
CA PRO A 60 -7.38 5.56 -6.78
C PRO A 60 -7.60 4.98 -8.18
N GLY A 61 -7.44 3.66 -8.34
CA GLY A 61 -7.46 3.01 -9.65
C GLY A 61 -6.22 3.37 -10.48
N SER A 62 -5.14 2.60 -10.34
CA SER A 62 -3.82 2.91 -10.93
C SER A 62 -3.82 3.17 -12.44
N TYR A 63 -4.79 2.60 -13.17
CA TYR A 63 -4.96 2.76 -14.61
C TYR A 63 -6.10 3.71 -15.00
N ASP A 64 -6.87 4.19 -14.02
CA ASP A 64 -7.98 5.09 -14.28
C ASP A 64 -7.45 6.48 -14.58
N ILE A 65 -7.35 6.80 -15.88
CA ILE A 65 -6.98 8.13 -16.33
C ILE A 65 -7.96 9.17 -15.81
N THR A 66 -9.18 8.85 -15.40
CA THR A 66 -10.15 9.85 -14.94
C THR A 66 -10.10 10.13 -13.43
N SER A 67 -9.21 9.43 -12.72
CA SER A 67 -8.96 9.60 -11.30
C SER A 67 -7.75 10.52 -11.06
N PRO A 68 -7.88 11.56 -10.21
CA PRO A 68 -6.76 12.46 -9.94
C PRO A 68 -5.69 11.80 -9.07
N ARG A 69 -4.46 12.29 -9.23
CA ARG A 69 -3.33 12.01 -8.32
C ARG A 69 -3.60 12.54 -6.91
N TYR A 70 -2.91 11.98 -5.92
CA TYR A 70 -2.94 12.52 -4.56
C TYR A 70 -2.44 13.97 -4.49
N GLU A 71 -1.42 14.32 -5.29
CA GLU A 71 -0.94 15.69 -5.42
C GLU A 71 -2.05 16.67 -5.83
N SER A 72 -2.90 16.26 -6.77
CA SER A 72 -3.95 17.11 -7.33
C SER A 72 -5.26 17.08 -6.52
N ASN A 73 -5.36 16.24 -5.48
CA ASN A 73 -6.57 16.11 -4.69
C ASN A 73 -6.30 15.72 -3.21
N PRO A 74 -6.14 16.71 -2.32
CA PRO A 74 -5.96 16.49 -0.88
C PRO A 74 -7.11 15.73 -0.20
N GLY A 75 -8.31 15.73 -0.80
CA GLY A 75 -9.46 14.98 -0.29
C GLY A 75 -9.26 13.47 -0.32
N LEU A 76 -8.42 12.96 -1.24
CA LEU A 76 -8.09 11.53 -1.34
C LEU A 76 -7.28 11.03 -0.15
N LEU A 77 -6.43 11.89 0.43
CA LEU A 77 -5.65 11.56 1.62
C LEU A 77 -6.54 11.25 2.83
N LYS A 78 -7.73 11.87 2.91
CA LYS A 78 -8.71 11.60 3.98
C LYS A 78 -9.40 10.25 3.85
N THR A 79 -9.40 9.63 2.66
CA THR A 79 -9.96 8.29 2.47
C THR A 79 -8.91 7.24 2.75
N LEU A 80 -7.66 7.53 2.41
CA LEU A 80 -6.52 6.69 2.75
C LEU A 80 -6.43 6.41 4.26
N SER A 81 -6.80 7.37 5.12
CA SER A 81 -6.80 7.17 6.58
C SER A 81 -7.70 6.03 7.08
N PHE A 82 -8.72 5.62 6.31
CA PHE A 82 -9.63 4.54 6.70
C PHE A 82 -9.09 3.14 6.34
N ASP A 83 -8.23 3.05 5.32
CA ASP A 83 -7.74 1.76 4.81
C ASP A 83 -6.43 1.31 5.47
N LEU A 84 -5.77 2.22 6.20
CA LEU A 84 -4.49 1.96 6.85
C LEU A 84 -4.69 1.40 8.26
N HIS A 85 -4.73 0.07 8.38
CA HIS A 85 -4.65 -0.62 9.68
C HIS A 85 -3.22 -0.63 10.22
N ASP A 86 -3.11 -0.70 11.56
CA ASP A 86 -1.86 -0.74 12.33
C ASP A 86 -0.89 -1.79 11.78
N GLY A 87 0.11 -1.30 11.05
CA GLY A 87 1.22 -2.11 10.57
C GLY A 87 2.24 -2.31 11.67
N HIS A 88 1.89 -3.06 12.72
CA HIS A 88 2.88 -3.51 13.68
C HIS A 88 3.94 -4.32 12.92
N SER A 89 5.12 -3.71 12.75
CA SER A 89 6.31 -4.39 12.25
C SER A 89 6.87 -5.20 13.41
N GLY A 90 6.21 -6.32 13.73
CA GLY A 90 6.75 -7.28 14.67
C GLY A 90 8.10 -7.79 14.16
N SER A 91 9.11 -7.87 15.02
CA SER A 91 10.32 -8.61 14.70
C SER A 91 9.95 -10.09 14.63
N PHE A 92 9.95 -10.66 13.44
CA PHE A 92 9.82 -12.10 13.28
C PHE A 92 11.09 -12.77 13.84
N ILE A 93 10.91 -13.68 14.79
CA ILE A 93 11.97 -14.47 15.38
C ILE A 93 11.74 -15.92 14.96
N MET A 94 12.73 -16.50 14.30
CA MET A 94 12.75 -17.92 13.98
C MET A 94 13.16 -18.70 15.22
N ASP A 95 12.32 -19.62 15.69
CA ASP A 95 12.71 -20.58 16.71
C ASP A 95 13.46 -21.78 16.10
N ASN A 96 14.27 -22.45 16.92
CA ASN A 96 15.11 -23.57 16.48
C ASN A 96 14.30 -24.79 16.02
N ASP A 97 13.11 -25.01 16.56
CA ASP A 97 12.24 -26.13 16.18
C ASP A 97 11.68 -25.92 14.77
N ALA A 98 11.11 -24.75 14.49
CA ALA A 98 10.63 -24.35 13.17
C ALA A 98 11.76 -24.38 12.13
N TYR A 99 12.95 -23.85 12.48
CA TYR A 99 14.12 -23.95 11.63
C TYR A 99 14.45 -25.41 11.26
N GLY A 100 14.47 -26.30 12.26
CA GLY A 100 14.75 -27.72 12.05
C GLY A 100 13.71 -28.42 11.19
N ARG A 101 12.42 -28.19 11.46
CA ARG A 101 11.29 -28.76 10.70
C ARG A 101 11.32 -28.33 9.24
N ILE A 102 11.47 -27.03 8.97
CA ILE A 102 11.51 -26.51 7.60
C ILE A 102 12.76 -27.05 6.88
N THR A 103 13.94 -26.95 7.49
CA THR A 103 15.19 -27.39 6.86
C THR A 103 15.18 -28.88 6.54
N LYS A 104 14.57 -29.71 7.40
CA LYS A 104 14.38 -31.14 7.15
C LYS A 104 13.54 -31.38 5.90
N VAL A 105 12.41 -30.67 5.76
CA VAL A 105 11.55 -30.77 4.58
C VAL A 105 12.29 -30.34 3.33
N LEU A 106 13.02 -29.22 3.36
CA LEU A 106 13.79 -28.75 2.20
C LEU A 106 14.81 -29.79 1.73
N LYS A 107 15.54 -30.41 2.66
CA LYS A 107 16.49 -31.49 2.34
C LYS A 107 15.80 -32.72 1.75
N GLN A 108 14.63 -33.09 2.26
CA GLN A 108 13.85 -34.22 1.73
C GLN A 108 13.40 -33.98 0.28
N GLU A 109 13.11 -32.74 -0.09
CA GLU A 109 12.75 -32.34 -1.46
C GLU A 109 14.00 -32.13 -2.36
N GLY A 110 15.22 -32.43 -1.88
CA GLY A 110 16.46 -32.28 -2.64
C GLY A 110 16.97 -30.83 -2.76
N LEU A 111 16.43 -29.90 -1.98
CA LEU A 111 16.84 -28.49 -1.99
C LEU A 111 18.11 -28.29 -1.16
N LYS A 112 19.05 -27.52 -1.70
CA LYS A 112 20.40 -27.29 -1.14
C LYS A 112 20.52 -26.00 -0.31
N PHE A 113 19.42 -25.57 0.29
CA PHE A 113 19.36 -24.38 1.15
C PHE A 113 18.52 -24.66 2.40
N ASP A 114 18.74 -23.86 3.44
CA ASP A 114 18.07 -24.02 4.72
C ASP A 114 16.83 -23.11 4.89
N ALA A 115 16.17 -23.23 6.04
CA ALA A 115 14.99 -22.45 6.35
C ALA A 115 15.24 -20.93 6.35
N MET A 116 16.39 -20.47 6.86
CA MET A 116 16.72 -19.04 6.91
C MET A 116 16.92 -18.47 5.51
N GLN A 117 17.67 -19.19 4.66
CA GLN A 117 17.88 -18.80 3.27
C GLN A 117 16.57 -18.75 2.49
N LEU A 118 15.67 -19.72 2.71
CA LEU A 118 14.35 -19.71 2.08
C LEU A 118 13.53 -18.49 2.51
N LEU A 119 13.43 -18.24 3.82
CA LEU A 119 12.64 -17.13 4.35
C LEU A 119 13.19 -15.77 3.89
N GLU A 120 14.51 -15.61 3.91
CA GLU A 120 15.17 -14.39 3.44
C GLU A 120 14.89 -14.15 1.96
N PHE A 121 14.99 -15.20 1.14
CA PHE A 121 14.63 -15.13 -0.28
C PHE A 121 13.15 -14.72 -0.47
N ILE A 122 12.24 -15.35 0.27
CA ILE A 122 10.80 -15.06 0.17
C ILE A 122 10.52 -13.61 0.57
N LYS A 123 11.12 -13.14 1.67
CA LYS A 123 10.99 -11.77 2.16
C LYS A 123 11.48 -10.79 1.10
N SER A 124 12.75 -10.91 0.70
CA SER A 124 13.36 -10.05 -0.32
C SER A 124 12.57 -10.02 -1.63
N ALA A 125 12.09 -11.19 -2.10
CA ALA A 125 11.32 -11.27 -3.34
C ALA A 125 9.93 -10.59 -3.24
N LEU A 126 9.29 -10.63 -2.06
CA LEU A 126 8.01 -9.94 -1.83
C LEU A 126 8.22 -8.42 -1.81
N GLU A 127 9.21 -7.95 -1.06
CA GLU A 127 9.54 -6.52 -0.93
C GLU A 127 9.94 -5.94 -2.29
N ALA A 128 10.84 -6.62 -3.02
CA ALA A 128 11.26 -6.21 -4.36
C ALA A 128 10.11 -6.16 -5.35
N ARG A 129 9.16 -7.10 -5.28
CA ARG A 129 7.98 -7.10 -6.15
C ARG A 129 7.07 -5.90 -5.89
N GLU A 130 6.85 -5.55 -4.63
CA GLU A 130 6.01 -4.42 -4.27
C GLU A 130 6.67 -3.09 -4.60
N LEU A 131 7.98 -2.97 -4.36
CA LEU A 131 8.77 -1.82 -4.80
C LEU A 131 8.72 -1.67 -6.33
N SER A 132 8.88 -2.76 -7.07
CA SER A 132 8.81 -2.74 -8.54
C SER A 132 7.45 -2.24 -9.03
N LYS A 133 6.34 -2.69 -8.40
CA LYS A 133 5.00 -2.20 -8.72
C LYS A 133 4.86 -0.70 -8.45
N PHE A 134 5.36 -0.23 -7.31
CA PHE A 134 5.33 1.17 -6.94
C PHE A 134 6.11 2.05 -7.94
N GLN A 135 7.33 1.66 -8.27
CA GLN A 135 8.14 2.36 -9.27
C GLN A 135 7.48 2.35 -10.65
N PHE A 136 6.89 1.22 -11.05
CA PHE A 136 6.12 1.14 -12.29
C PHE A 136 4.93 2.11 -12.29
N THR A 137 4.20 2.24 -11.18
CA THR A 137 3.06 3.16 -11.11
C THR A 137 3.45 4.63 -11.28
N LYS A 138 4.70 5.01 -10.98
CA LYS A 138 5.20 6.35 -11.24
C LYS A 138 5.23 6.65 -12.74
N ASN A 139 5.90 5.80 -13.51
CA ASN A 139 5.99 5.94 -14.97
C ASN A 139 4.61 5.87 -15.63
N LEU A 140 3.76 4.94 -15.19
CA LEU A 140 2.39 4.83 -15.68
C LEU A 140 1.58 6.11 -15.41
N SER A 141 1.68 6.63 -14.18
CA SER A 141 0.97 7.83 -13.78
C SER A 141 1.39 9.04 -14.61
N ASP A 142 2.69 9.19 -14.90
CA ASP A 142 3.25 10.25 -15.75
C ASP A 142 2.81 10.11 -17.21
N ALA A 143 2.86 8.90 -17.78
CA ALA A 143 2.34 8.64 -19.11
C ALA A 143 0.84 8.99 -19.24
N LEU A 144 0.04 8.64 -18.23
CA LEU A 144 -1.40 8.96 -18.21
C LEU A 144 -1.68 10.46 -18.14
N GLU A 145 -0.86 11.27 -17.46
CA GLU A 145 -1.03 12.73 -17.48
C GLU A 145 -0.60 13.33 -18.82
N LEU A 146 0.47 12.81 -19.45
CA LEU A 146 0.86 13.24 -20.80
C LEU A 146 -0.25 12.94 -21.82
N ILE A 147 -0.88 11.78 -21.74
CA ILE A 147 -2.03 11.42 -22.58
C ILE A 147 -3.21 12.36 -22.31
N ALA A 148 -3.47 12.70 -21.04
CA ALA A 148 -4.55 13.64 -20.70
C ALA A 148 -4.30 15.03 -21.29
N LEU A 149 -3.07 15.55 -21.17
CA LEU A 149 -2.67 16.84 -21.75
C LEU A 149 -2.82 16.85 -23.28
N ALA A 150 -2.33 15.82 -23.97
CA ALA A 150 -2.50 15.69 -25.41
C ALA A 150 -3.99 15.62 -25.82
N GLY A 151 -4.81 14.90 -25.03
CA GLY A 151 -6.25 14.86 -25.23
C GLY A 151 -6.90 16.25 -25.12
N GLU A 152 -6.51 17.04 -24.12
CA GLU A 152 -6.99 18.42 -23.93
C GLU A 152 -6.63 19.33 -25.13
N GLU A 153 -5.40 19.22 -25.64
CA GLU A 153 -4.97 19.94 -26.86
C GLU A 153 -5.79 19.56 -28.10
N MET A 154 -6.26 18.31 -28.17
CA MET A 154 -7.12 17.80 -29.25
C MET A 154 -8.62 18.08 -29.02
N GLY A 155 -8.98 18.79 -27.94
CA GLY A 155 -10.38 19.14 -27.62
C GLY A 155 -11.14 18.06 -26.85
N ALA A 156 -10.49 17.00 -26.38
CA ALA A 156 -11.09 16.03 -25.47
C ALA A 156 -11.06 16.55 -24.02
N GLN A 157 -12.12 16.31 -23.26
CA GLN A 157 -12.18 16.65 -21.84
C GLN A 157 -12.17 15.41 -20.97
N ARG A 158 -11.43 15.49 -19.85
CA ARG A 158 -11.36 14.43 -18.85
C ARG A 158 -12.71 14.29 -18.13
N ASN A 159 -13.50 13.30 -18.51
CA ASN A 159 -14.74 12.97 -17.82
C ASN A 159 -14.42 12.36 -16.45
N LYS A 160 -14.92 12.93 -15.35
CA LYS A 160 -14.62 12.45 -13.99
C LYS A 160 -15.11 11.01 -13.77
N SER A 161 -14.26 10.17 -13.15
CA SER A 161 -14.63 8.83 -12.71
C SER A 161 -15.80 8.86 -11.73
N ARG A 162 -16.53 7.74 -11.58
CA ARG A 162 -17.56 7.58 -10.53
C ARG A 162 -16.99 7.88 -9.14
N GLN A 163 -15.76 7.46 -8.87
CA GLN A 163 -15.07 7.75 -7.61
C GLN A 163 -14.79 9.26 -7.47
N GLY A 164 -14.30 9.91 -8.54
CA GLY A 164 -14.10 11.37 -8.60
C GLY A 164 -15.37 12.18 -8.32
N LYS A 165 -16.53 11.72 -8.79
CA LYS A 165 -17.84 12.33 -8.50
C LYS A 165 -18.23 12.17 -7.02
N ALA A 166 -18.06 10.97 -6.45
CA ALA A 166 -18.35 10.71 -5.04
C ALA A 166 -17.47 11.56 -4.09
N TYR A 167 -16.20 11.82 -4.45
CA TYR A 167 -15.33 12.70 -3.66
C TYR A 167 -15.81 14.14 -3.62
N GLN A 168 -16.28 14.69 -4.75
CA GLN A 168 -16.81 16.06 -4.77
C GLN A 168 -18.10 16.20 -3.96
N GLU A 169 -18.94 15.16 -3.94
CA GLU A 169 -20.14 15.14 -3.10
C GLU A 169 -19.77 15.10 -1.60
N MET A 170 -18.78 14.30 -1.21
CA MET A 170 -18.28 14.27 0.18
C MET A 170 -17.67 15.60 0.62
N GLU A 171 -16.88 16.25 -0.24
CA GLU A 171 -16.32 17.59 0.01
C GLU A 171 -17.43 18.65 0.15
N ARG A 172 -18.45 18.62 -0.72
CA ARG A 172 -19.64 19.50 -0.60
C ARG A 172 -20.35 19.31 0.73
N HIS A 173 -20.66 18.07 1.12
CA HIS A 173 -21.35 17.76 2.38
C HIS A 173 -20.56 18.20 3.62
N ASN A 174 -19.23 18.07 3.62
CA ASN A 174 -18.39 18.54 4.72
C ASN A 174 -18.30 20.07 4.80
N HIS A 175 -18.32 20.76 3.66
CA HIS A 175 -18.39 22.23 3.61
C HIS A 175 -19.72 22.77 4.16
N PHE A 176 -20.83 22.09 3.88
CA PHE A 176 -22.15 22.41 4.44
C PHE A 176 -22.21 22.20 5.96
N LYS A 177 -21.64 21.10 6.49
CA LYS A 177 -21.57 20.87 7.95
C LYS A 177 -20.71 21.91 8.68
N LYS A 178 -19.62 22.40 8.09
CA LYS A 178 -18.80 23.49 8.67
C LYS A 178 -19.51 24.84 8.69
N LYS A 179 -20.29 25.19 7.64
CA LYS A 179 -21.11 26.41 7.63
C LYS A 179 -22.26 26.36 8.66
N GLY A 180 -22.91 25.21 8.82
CA GLY A 180 -23.96 25.01 9.82
C GLY A 180 -23.49 25.12 11.28
N LYS A 181 -22.25 24.72 11.58
CA LYS A 181 -21.65 24.90 12.93
C LYS A 181 -21.29 26.36 13.23
N ARG A 182 -20.82 27.14 12.23
CA ARG A 182 -20.53 28.57 12.40
C ARG A 182 -21.79 29.42 12.59
N ALA A 183 -22.89 29.06 11.94
CA ALA A 183 -24.18 29.75 12.10
C ALA A 183 -24.85 29.53 13.47
N LYS A 184 -24.49 28.46 14.20
CA LYS A 184 -24.98 28.16 15.57
C LYS A 184 -24.11 28.73 16.70
N GLN A 185 -23.00 29.39 16.39
CA GLN A 185 -22.13 30.05 17.37
C GLN A 185 -22.28 31.59 17.38
N GLN A 186 -23.20 32.14 16.57
CA GLN A 186 -23.49 33.58 16.51
C GLN A 186 -24.92 33.92 16.95
N ASN A 187 -25.66 32.96 17.52
CA ASN A 187 -26.94 33.17 18.20
C ASN A 187 -26.87 32.65 19.62
#